data_AF-A0AAW7BP66-F1
#
_entry.id   AF-A0AAW7BP66-F1
#
_cell.length_a   1.000
_cell.length_b   1.000
_cell.length_c   1.000
_cell.angle_alpha   90.00
_cell.angle_beta   90.00
_cell.angle_gamma   90.00
#
_symmetry.space_group_name_H-M   'P 1'
#
loop_
_entity.id
_entity.type
_entity.pdbx_description
1 polymer ?
#
loop_
_entity_poly.entity_id
_entity_poly.type
_entity_poly.pdbx_seq_one_letter_code
_entity_poly.pdbx_strand_id
1 'polypeptide(L)'
;MKIKQLVLASAVLAAPFLAHADMKSMDDAALSGITGQDGISISGTFNASIGAVTYKDADTNGGSLVLQGIHLPSVTIADNAPMTVDVVKTNITPVGGGTAVATEQLAIGLPTVTGDVTIDAVKVGTGGASIGSLTVSNLNLAGSTVKVWGH
;
A
#
# COMPACT_ATOMS: atom_id res chain seq x y z
N MET A 1 -15.52 73.56 -0.21
CA MET A 1 -15.49 72.15 -0.69
C MET A 1 -14.12 71.48 -0.59
N LYS A 2 -13.01 72.20 -0.84
CA LYS A 2 -11.65 71.63 -0.97
C LYS A 2 -11.08 70.93 0.29
N ILE A 3 -11.39 71.41 1.50
CA ILE A 3 -10.89 70.81 2.76
C ILE A 3 -11.51 69.43 3.06
N LYS A 4 -12.81 69.25 2.81
CA LYS A 4 -13.49 67.96 3.04
C LYS A 4 -12.97 66.87 2.09
N GLN A 5 -12.60 67.25 0.86
CA GLN A 5 -11.99 66.36 -0.12
C GLN A 5 -10.55 66.00 0.26
N LEU A 6 -9.80 66.92 0.85
CA LEU A 6 -8.44 66.67 1.32
C LEU A 6 -8.41 65.69 2.50
N VAL A 7 -9.33 65.85 3.46
CA VAL A 7 -9.47 64.95 4.62
C VAL A 7 -9.88 63.54 4.19
N LEU A 8 -10.78 63.42 3.23
CA LEU A 8 -11.20 62.13 2.69
C LEU A 8 -10.06 61.44 1.91
N ALA A 9 -9.31 62.20 1.10
CA ALA A 9 -8.14 61.68 0.39
C ALA A 9 -7.05 61.19 1.36
N SER A 10 -6.79 61.92 2.44
CA SER A 10 -5.82 61.48 3.47
C SER A 10 -6.29 60.23 4.22
N ALA A 11 -7.59 60.06 4.45
CA ALA A 11 -8.13 58.87 5.13
C ALA A 11 -8.06 57.62 4.24
N VAL A 12 -8.34 57.76 2.93
CA VAL A 12 -8.25 56.66 1.96
C VAL A 12 -6.80 56.25 1.71
N LEU A 13 -5.86 57.20 1.71
CA LEU A 13 -4.42 56.92 1.60
C LEU A 13 -3.83 56.30 2.87
N ALA A 14 -4.46 56.49 4.04
CA ALA A 14 -4.04 55.87 5.30
C ALA A 14 -4.60 54.45 5.52
N ALA A 15 -5.75 54.13 4.90
CA ALA A 15 -6.38 52.80 4.97
C ALA A 15 -5.47 51.61 4.58
N PRO A 16 -4.63 51.65 3.52
CA PRO A 16 -3.77 50.53 3.15
C PRO A 16 -2.68 50.20 4.19
N PHE A 17 -2.32 51.12 5.08
CA PHE A 17 -1.36 50.87 6.16
C PHE A 17 -1.96 50.13 7.37
N LEU A 18 -3.29 49.99 7.44
CA LEU A 18 -3.96 49.12 8.42
C LEU A 18 -4.21 47.72 7.85
N ALA A 19 -4.05 47.54 6.54
CA ALA A 19 -4.18 46.28 5.83
C ALA A 19 -2.80 45.67 5.53
N HIS A 20 -1.83 45.85 6.44
CA HIS A 20 -0.66 44.99 6.43
C HIS A 20 -1.14 43.56 6.69
N ALA A 21 -1.12 42.73 5.64
CA ALA A 21 -1.20 41.29 5.81
C ALA A 21 -0.04 40.91 6.74
N ASP A 22 -0.38 40.60 7.99
CA ASP A 22 0.56 40.11 8.98
C ASP A 22 1.05 38.76 8.47
N MET A 23 2.14 38.77 7.68
CA MET A 23 2.80 37.55 7.25
C MET A 23 3.47 36.97 8.48
N LYS A 24 2.70 36.19 9.22
CA LYS A 24 3.19 35.34 10.29
C LYS A 24 4.26 34.46 9.67
N SER A 25 5.53 34.69 10.05
CA SER A 25 6.63 33.83 9.64
C SER A 25 6.24 32.42 10.01
N MET A 26 6.09 31.55 9.02
CA MET A 26 5.89 30.14 9.24
C MET A 26 7.11 29.67 10.03
N ASP A 27 6.91 29.44 11.32
CA ASP A 27 7.93 28.92 12.21
C ASP A 27 8.18 27.48 11.79
N ASP A 28 9.38 27.23 11.26
CA ASP A 28 9.75 25.90 10.78
C ASP A 28 9.70 24.87 11.92
N ALA A 29 9.79 25.31 13.19
CA ALA A 29 9.54 24.44 14.34
C ALA A 29 8.07 24.00 14.45
N ALA A 30 7.11 24.85 14.06
CA ALA A 30 5.69 24.50 13.97
C ALA A 30 5.39 23.60 12.76
N LEU A 31 6.18 23.69 11.68
CA LEU A 31 6.05 22.83 10.49
C LEU A 31 6.86 21.53 10.61
N SER A 32 7.91 21.50 11.42
CA SER A 32 8.75 20.32 11.68
C SER A 32 7.96 19.22 12.40
N GLY A 33 6.89 19.58 13.12
CA GLY A 33 5.93 18.64 13.70
C GLY A 33 4.86 18.17 12.71
N ILE A 34 4.61 18.89 11.60
CA ILE A 34 3.74 18.45 10.50
C ILE A 34 4.56 17.51 9.62
N THR A 35 4.90 16.39 10.22
CA THR A 35 5.41 15.24 9.50
C THR A 35 4.16 14.51 8.99
N GLY A 36 4.12 14.09 7.73
CA GLY A 36 3.00 13.31 7.16
C GLY A 36 2.88 11.90 7.74
N GLN A 37 3.25 11.72 9.02
CA GLN A 37 3.36 10.45 9.75
C GLN A 37 2.05 10.11 10.47
N ASP A 38 0.98 10.91 10.29
CA ASP A 38 -0.39 10.44 10.54
C ASP A 38 -0.66 9.34 9.49
N GLY A 39 -0.17 8.15 9.83
CA GLY A 39 0.24 7.11 8.92
C GLY A 39 -0.85 6.67 7.96
N ILE A 40 -0.41 6.18 6.80
CA ILE A 40 -1.30 5.61 5.80
C ILE A 40 -1.96 4.38 6.43
N SER A 41 -3.27 4.48 6.65
CA SER A 41 -4.12 3.37 7.08
C SER A 41 -4.79 2.76 5.86
N ILE A 42 -4.65 1.45 5.70
CA ILE A 42 -5.22 0.70 4.58
C ILE A 42 -6.30 -0.22 5.13
N SER A 43 -7.53 -0.09 4.62
CA SER A 43 -8.64 -1.01 4.85
C SER A 43 -9.24 -1.47 3.53
N GLY A 44 -9.93 -2.61 3.56
CA GLY A 44 -10.58 -3.18 2.38
C GLY A 44 -10.46 -4.70 2.28
N THR A 45 -11.11 -5.24 1.25
CA THR A 45 -11.09 -6.67 0.94
C THR A 45 -10.26 -6.92 -0.31
N PHE A 46 -9.27 -7.81 -0.19
CA PHE A 46 -8.42 -8.25 -1.27
C PHE A 46 -8.78 -9.68 -1.63
N ASN A 47 -9.18 -9.89 -2.88
CA ASN A 47 -9.52 -11.19 -3.43
C ASN A 47 -8.49 -11.56 -4.49
N ALA A 48 -7.98 -12.78 -4.43
CA ALA A 48 -7.04 -13.31 -5.42
C ALA A 48 -7.60 -14.62 -6.01
N SER A 49 -7.51 -14.74 -7.33
CA SER A 49 -7.89 -15.94 -8.07
C SER A 49 -6.89 -16.20 -9.18
N ILE A 50 -6.59 -17.46 -9.45
CA ILE A 50 -5.77 -17.88 -10.59
C ILE A 50 -6.68 -18.61 -11.58
N GLY A 51 -6.67 -18.17 -12.84
CA GLY A 51 -7.52 -18.78 -13.88
C GLY A 51 -7.18 -20.25 -14.12
N ALA A 52 -5.90 -20.56 -14.33
CA ALA A 52 -5.44 -21.93 -14.42
C ALA A 52 -3.93 -22.08 -14.12
N VAL A 53 -3.55 -23.25 -13.60
CA VAL A 53 -2.16 -23.74 -13.59
C VAL A 53 -2.09 -24.91 -14.56
N THR A 54 -1.25 -24.81 -15.58
CA THR A 54 -1.07 -25.85 -16.59
C THR A 54 0.34 -26.44 -16.49
N TYR A 55 0.43 -27.70 -16.11
CA TYR A 55 1.61 -28.50 -16.36
C TYR A 55 1.54 -29.02 -17.80
N LYS A 56 2.64 -28.87 -18.54
CA LYS A 56 2.77 -29.37 -19.91
C LYS A 56 3.96 -30.31 -19.95
N ASP A 57 3.73 -31.55 -20.32
CA ASP A 57 4.80 -32.48 -20.63
C ASP A 57 5.44 -32.07 -21.96
N ALA A 58 6.77 -32.05 -22.00
CA ALA A 58 7.55 -31.45 -23.07
C ALA A 58 8.05 -32.47 -24.10
N ASP A 59 7.78 -33.75 -23.89
CA ASP A 59 8.10 -34.81 -24.84
C ASP A 59 7.18 -34.77 -26.07
N THR A 60 7.56 -35.52 -27.11
CA THR A 60 6.90 -35.49 -28.43
C THR A 60 5.43 -35.95 -28.37
N ASN A 61 5.06 -36.76 -27.37
CA ASN A 61 3.70 -37.28 -27.18
C ASN A 61 3.08 -36.78 -25.86
N GLY A 62 3.57 -35.66 -25.34
CA GLY A 62 3.28 -35.21 -23.99
C GLY A 62 1.85 -34.80 -23.72
N GLY A 63 1.38 -35.21 -22.56
CA GLY A 63 0.10 -34.75 -22.00
C GLY A 63 0.20 -33.37 -21.35
N SER A 64 -0.93 -32.91 -20.83
CA SER A 64 -0.95 -31.77 -19.90
C SER A 64 -1.87 -32.07 -18.73
N LEU A 65 -1.60 -31.45 -17.60
CA LEU A 65 -2.48 -31.44 -16.44
C LEU A 65 -2.86 -29.99 -16.16
N VAL A 66 -4.16 -29.72 -16.11
CA VAL A 66 -4.67 -28.37 -15.90
C VAL A 66 -5.50 -28.32 -14.62
N LEU A 67 -5.11 -27.44 -13.70
CA LEU A 67 -5.93 -27.01 -12.57
C LEU A 67 -6.63 -25.73 -12.98
N GLN A 68 -7.96 -25.73 -13.04
CA GLN A 68 -8.76 -24.56 -13.45
C GLN A 68 -9.58 -24.03 -12.29
N GLY A 69 -9.75 -22.71 -12.24
CA GLY A 69 -10.56 -22.04 -11.23
C GLY A 69 -9.96 -22.21 -9.84
N ILE A 70 -8.77 -21.61 -9.62
CA ILE A 70 -8.11 -21.65 -8.32
C ILE A 70 -8.52 -20.40 -7.53
N HIS A 71 -9.14 -20.62 -6.38
CA HIS A 71 -9.57 -19.56 -5.47
C HIS A 71 -8.68 -19.55 -4.24
N LEU A 72 -8.11 -18.38 -3.92
CA LEU A 72 -7.31 -18.18 -2.73
C LEU A 72 -8.18 -17.60 -1.61
N PRO A 73 -7.81 -17.82 -0.33
CA PRO A 73 -8.51 -17.17 0.77
C PRO A 73 -8.45 -15.64 0.62
N SER A 74 -9.60 -15.01 0.77
CA SER A 74 -9.71 -13.54 0.75
C SER A 74 -9.06 -12.94 1.99
N VAL A 75 -8.47 -11.76 1.83
CA VAL A 75 -7.95 -10.97 2.94
C VAL A 75 -8.92 -9.84 3.21
N THR A 76 -9.46 -9.75 4.42
CA THR A 76 -10.28 -8.60 4.85
C THR A 76 -9.53 -7.83 5.91
N ILE A 77 -9.31 -6.54 5.65
CA ILE A 77 -8.75 -5.58 6.59
C ILE A 77 -9.89 -4.69 7.06
N ALA A 78 -10.26 -4.83 8.32
CA ALA A 78 -11.39 -4.11 8.89
C ALA A 78 -11.04 -2.63 9.10
N ASP A 79 -12.02 -1.75 8.92
CA ASP A 79 -11.84 -0.30 9.12
C ASP A 79 -11.46 0.07 10.56
N ASN A 80 -11.86 -0.76 11.53
CA ASN A 80 -11.55 -0.58 12.95
C ASN A 80 -10.20 -1.21 13.39
N ALA A 81 -9.51 -1.89 12.47
CA ALA A 81 -8.19 -2.45 12.65
C ALA A 81 -7.40 -2.38 11.33
N PRO A 82 -7.16 -1.16 10.81
CA PRO A 82 -6.50 -0.99 9.53
C PRO A 82 -5.04 -1.42 9.60
N MET A 83 -4.52 -1.83 8.45
CA MET A 83 -3.09 -2.06 8.29
C MET A 83 -2.37 -0.70 8.31
N THR A 84 -1.32 -0.61 9.12
CA THR A 84 -0.49 0.59 9.23
C THR A 84 0.73 0.49 8.31
N VAL A 85 1.01 1.56 7.58
CA VAL A 85 2.29 1.76 6.89
C VAL A 85 3.10 2.77 7.69
N ASP A 86 4.31 2.39 8.07
CA ASP A 86 5.17 3.23 8.91
C ASP A 86 6.64 3.21 8.43
N VAL A 87 7.38 4.26 8.74
CA VAL A 87 8.82 4.36 8.49
C VAL A 87 9.58 3.79 9.67
N VAL A 88 10.26 2.65 9.46
CA VAL A 88 11.08 2.01 10.50
C VAL A 88 12.56 2.11 10.14
N LYS A 89 13.41 2.27 11.16
CA LYS A 89 14.87 2.18 11.00
C LYS A 89 15.31 0.74 11.22
N THR A 90 16.04 0.18 10.26
CA THR A 90 16.64 -1.15 10.39
C THR A 90 18.11 -1.07 9.98
N ASN A 91 18.99 -1.73 10.73
CA ASN A 91 20.39 -1.88 10.34
C ASN A 91 20.48 -2.93 9.24
N ILE A 92 20.80 -2.51 8.01
CA ILE A 92 20.91 -3.37 6.84
C ILE A 92 22.38 -3.48 6.44
N THR A 93 22.85 -4.71 6.23
CA THR A 93 24.18 -4.96 5.65
C THR A 93 24.08 -4.87 4.13
N PRO A 94 24.91 -4.03 3.48
CA PRO A 94 24.91 -3.91 2.01
C PRO A 94 25.19 -5.25 1.32
N VAL A 95 24.62 -5.40 0.11
CA VAL A 95 24.96 -6.54 -0.75
C VAL A 95 26.45 -6.44 -1.12
N GLY A 96 27.22 -7.50 -0.87
CA GLY A 96 28.70 -7.47 -0.96
C GLY A 96 29.43 -7.35 0.38
N GLY A 97 28.70 -7.27 1.50
CA GLY A 97 29.28 -7.21 2.85
C GLY A 97 29.63 -5.80 3.31
N GLY A 98 29.98 -5.65 4.59
CA GLY A 98 30.32 -4.37 5.21
C GLY A 98 29.64 -4.14 6.56
N THR A 99 29.82 -2.95 7.13
CA THR A 99 29.16 -2.52 8.36
C THR A 99 27.67 -2.27 8.09
N ALA A 100 26.79 -2.76 8.96
CA ALA A 100 25.37 -2.51 8.84
C ALA A 100 25.07 -1.02 9.00
N VAL A 101 24.36 -0.44 8.03
CA VAL A 101 23.98 0.98 8.00
C VAL A 101 22.54 1.09 8.48
N ALA A 102 22.25 2.11 9.31
CA ALA A 102 20.87 2.42 9.69
C ALA A 102 20.14 2.98 8.47
N THR A 103 19.17 2.23 7.95
CA THR A 103 18.39 2.58 6.77
C THR A 103 16.93 2.77 7.16
N GLU A 104 16.33 3.85 6.69
CA GLU A 104 14.89 4.10 6.80
C GLU A 104 14.16 3.32 5.71
N GLN A 105 13.09 2.62 6.08
CA GLN A 105 12.28 1.81 5.17
C GLN A 105 10.81 1.94 5.51
N LEU A 106 9.95 1.82 4.50
CA LEU A 106 8.52 1.68 4.75
C LEU A 106 8.24 0.22 5.11
N ALA A 107 7.76 -0.01 6.33
CA ALA A 107 7.28 -1.30 6.80
C ALA A 107 5.75 -1.34 6.71
N ILE A 108 5.26 -2.45 6.15
CA ILE A 108 3.83 -2.71 5.98
C ILE A 108 3.49 -3.98 6.76
N GLY A 109 2.68 -3.84 7.81
CA GLY A 109 2.24 -4.95 8.65
C GLY A 109 1.03 -5.65 8.04
N LEU A 110 1.19 -6.87 7.53
CA LEU A 110 0.09 -7.57 6.86
C LEU A 110 -0.87 -8.22 7.86
N PRO A 111 -2.19 -8.24 7.57
CA PRO A 111 -3.13 -9.08 8.30
C PRO A 111 -2.79 -10.56 8.13
N THR A 112 -3.23 -11.39 9.08
CA THR A 112 -3.10 -12.84 8.93
C THR A 112 -4.04 -13.33 7.83
N VAL A 113 -3.48 -14.04 6.84
CA VAL A 113 -4.24 -14.73 5.81
C VAL A 113 -4.19 -16.21 6.12
N THR A 114 -5.35 -16.78 6.46
CA THR A 114 -5.50 -18.21 6.67
C THR A 114 -6.74 -18.71 5.95
N GLY A 115 -6.70 -19.95 5.48
CA GLY A 115 -7.85 -20.60 4.86
C GLY A 115 -7.43 -21.68 3.87
N ASP A 116 -8.38 -22.12 3.07
CA ASP A 116 -8.17 -23.18 2.10
C ASP A 116 -8.05 -22.59 0.69
N VAL A 117 -7.21 -23.20 -0.14
CA VAL A 117 -7.18 -22.93 -1.58
C VAL A 117 -8.01 -24.00 -2.26
N THR A 118 -9.02 -23.59 -3.03
CA THR A 118 -9.92 -24.52 -3.73
C THR A 118 -9.69 -24.45 -5.23
N ILE A 119 -9.75 -25.61 -5.88
CA ILE A 119 -9.61 -25.78 -7.33
C ILE A 119 -10.89 -26.43 -7.84
N ASP A 120 -11.57 -25.73 -8.74
CA ASP A 120 -12.87 -26.17 -9.27
C ASP A 120 -12.74 -27.45 -10.10
N ALA A 121 -11.70 -27.54 -10.93
CA ALA A 121 -11.51 -28.67 -11.84
C ALA A 121 -10.05 -29.02 -12.08
N VAL A 122 -9.72 -30.29 -11.90
CA VAL A 122 -8.49 -30.94 -12.38
C VAL A 122 -8.81 -31.61 -13.71
N LYS A 123 -8.02 -31.38 -14.76
CA LYS A 123 -8.25 -31.91 -16.13
C LYS A 123 -6.98 -32.51 -16.72
N VAL A 124 -7.14 -33.63 -17.42
CA VAL A 124 -6.06 -34.22 -18.23
C VAL A 124 -6.22 -33.72 -19.67
N GLY A 125 -5.26 -32.95 -20.15
CA GLY A 125 -5.35 -32.21 -21.40
C GLY A 125 -6.07 -30.87 -21.26
N THR A 126 -5.72 -29.90 -22.10
CA THR A 126 -6.32 -28.55 -22.09
C THR A 126 -7.82 -28.52 -22.41
N GLY A 127 -8.30 -29.50 -23.16
CA GLY A 127 -9.72 -29.69 -23.49
C GLY A 127 -10.38 -30.91 -22.84
N GLY A 128 -9.68 -31.59 -21.92
CA GLY A 128 -10.19 -32.81 -21.29
C GLY A 128 -11.34 -32.56 -20.32
N ALA A 129 -12.14 -33.60 -20.07
CA ALA A 129 -13.12 -33.60 -19.00
C ALA A 129 -12.42 -33.45 -17.64
N SER A 130 -13.13 -32.87 -16.66
CA SER A 130 -12.60 -32.82 -15.31
C SER A 130 -12.61 -34.21 -14.68
N ILE A 131 -11.54 -34.53 -13.96
CA ILE A 131 -11.40 -35.75 -13.15
C ILE A 131 -11.76 -35.52 -11.67
N GLY A 132 -12.15 -34.29 -11.30
CA GLY A 132 -12.53 -33.92 -9.93
C GLY A 132 -12.03 -32.53 -9.54
N SER A 133 -12.30 -32.16 -8.28
CA SER A 133 -11.82 -30.93 -7.64
C SER A 133 -10.66 -31.23 -6.70
N LEU A 134 -9.89 -30.19 -6.32
CA LEU A 134 -8.81 -30.30 -5.35
C LEU A 134 -8.92 -29.18 -4.31
N THR A 135 -8.67 -29.50 -3.05
CA THR A 135 -8.56 -28.53 -1.96
C THR A 135 -7.20 -28.67 -1.28
N VAL A 136 -6.51 -27.54 -1.11
CA VAL A 136 -5.31 -27.44 -0.29
C VAL A 136 -5.71 -26.73 0.99
N SER A 137 -5.75 -27.47 2.09
CA SER A 137 -6.21 -26.93 3.38
C SER A 137 -5.11 -26.29 4.20
N ASN A 138 -5.49 -25.35 5.06
CA ASN A 138 -4.62 -24.68 6.02
C ASN A 138 -3.47 -23.89 5.37
N LEU A 139 -3.74 -23.17 4.29
CA LEU A 139 -2.83 -22.11 3.87
C LEU A 139 -2.71 -21.12 5.04
N ASN A 140 -1.48 -20.86 5.50
CA ASN A 140 -1.20 -19.97 6.61
C ASN A 140 -0.07 -19.02 6.20
N LEU A 141 -0.40 -17.74 6.09
CA LEU A 141 0.55 -16.65 5.82
C LEU A 141 0.75 -15.74 7.04
N ALA A 142 0.43 -16.21 8.24
CA ALA A 142 0.71 -15.48 9.48
C ALA A 142 2.21 -15.13 9.58
N GLY A 143 2.50 -13.90 9.99
CA GLY A 143 3.88 -13.41 10.10
C GLY A 143 4.51 -12.91 8.80
N SER A 144 3.77 -12.87 7.69
CA SER A 144 4.25 -12.25 6.45
C SER A 144 4.46 -10.74 6.65
N THR A 145 5.57 -10.20 6.11
CA THR A 145 5.89 -8.77 6.17
C THR A 145 6.33 -8.25 4.81
N VAL A 146 5.99 -7.00 4.49
CA VAL A 146 6.50 -6.31 3.29
C VAL A 146 7.33 -5.11 3.73
N LYS A 147 8.51 -4.96 3.11
CA LYS A 147 9.43 -3.84 3.32
C LYS A 147 9.75 -3.19 1.98
N VAL A 148 9.72 -1.86 1.93
CA VAL A 148 9.95 -1.08 0.70
C VAL A 148 11.06 -0.06 0.96
N TRP A 149 11.99 0.04 0.00
CA TRP A 149 13.11 0.99 0.03
C TRP A 149 13.20 1.76 -1.29
N GLY A 150 13.73 2.98 -1.22
CA GLY A 150 14.24 3.68 -2.40
C GLY A 150 15.52 3.00 -2.92
N HIS A 151 15.75 3.07 -4.23
CA HIS A 151 16.98 2.61 -4.87
C HIS A 151 17.86 3.79 -5.26
#